data_AF-A0A8H7VAT9-F1
#
_entry.id   AF-A0A8H7VAT9-F1
#
_cell.length_a   1.000
_cell.length_b   1.000
_cell.length_c   1.000
_cell.angle_alpha   90.00
_cell.angle_beta   90.00
_cell.angle_gamma   90.00
#
_symmetry.space_group_name_H-M   'P 1'
#
loop_
_entity.id
_entity.type
_entity.pdbx_description
1 polymer ?
#
loop_
_entity_poly.entity_id
_entity_poly.type
_entity_poly.pdbx_seq_one_letter_code
_entity_poly.pdbx_strand_id
1 'polypeptide(L)'
;VLLLLSLYHLTINMAPHPIPKIYPTPTPEVQERLKRRLQTPKAMAPAPRARKIQVLSWAVSLSLSAYVVLFADFGTEKNCYTPIREWFEKKKQGFWSLSEQEKKELKEQGKL
;
A
#
# COMPACT_ATOMS: atom_id res chain seq x y z
N VAL A 1 -14.95 -6.52 26.07
CA VAL A 1 -14.85 -5.66 27.27
C VAL A 1 -13.39 -5.51 27.74
N LEU A 2 -12.65 -6.60 27.97
CA LEU A 2 -11.22 -6.55 28.38
C LEU A 2 -10.26 -5.90 27.36
N LEU A 3 -10.50 -6.04 26.05
CA LEU A 3 -9.68 -5.36 25.02
C LEU A 3 -9.95 -3.85 24.90
N LEU A 4 -11.13 -3.38 25.33
CA LEU A 4 -11.46 -1.95 25.33
C LEU A 4 -10.80 -1.23 26.52
N LEU A 5 -10.60 -1.93 27.64
CA LEU A 5 -9.90 -1.41 28.82
C LEU A 5 -8.39 -1.25 28.60
N SER A 6 -7.76 -2.14 27.81
CA SER A 6 -6.33 -2.04 27.48
C SER A 6 -6.01 -0.84 26.57
N LEU A 7 -6.94 -0.43 25.70
CA LEU A 7 -6.80 0.76 24.87
C LEU A 7 -7.10 2.05 25.65
N TYR A 8 -7.92 1.97 26.70
CA TYR A 8 -8.22 3.10 27.58
C TYR A 8 -7.03 3.47 28.48
N HIS A 9 -6.20 2.52 28.92
CA HIS A 9 -4.97 2.85 29.67
C HIS A 9 -3.87 3.50 28.82
N LEU A 10 -4.00 3.46 27.49
CA LEU A 10 -3.18 4.24 26.57
C LEU A 10 -3.74 5.66 26.35
N THR A 11 -4.66 6.12 27.21
CA THR A 11 -5.07 7.52 27.23
C THR A 11 -4.03 8.36 27.96
N ILE A 12 -3.24 9.09 27.16
CA ILE A 12 -2.94 10.50 27.42
C ILE A 12 -2.09 10.74 28.69
N ASN A 13 -0.91 10.14 28.75
CA ASN A 13 0.21 10.78 29.44
C ASN A 13 0.79 11.86 28.49
N MET A 14 0.01 12.91 28.23
CA MET A 14 0.46 14.04 27.40
C MET A 14 1.43 14.85 28.24
N ALA A 15 2.72 14.59 28.03
CA ALA A 15 3.77 15.50 28.47
C ALA A 15 3.39 16.93 28.00
N PRO A 16 3.62 17.97 28.83
CA PRO A 16 3.27 19.34 28.47
C PRO A 16 3.84 19.66 27.10
N HIS A 17 2.97 19.97 26.14
CA HIS A 17 3.40 20.31 24.80
C HIS A 17 4.30 21.55 24.88
N PRO A 18 5.50 21.52 24.28
CA PRO A 18 6.38 22.67 24.32
C PRO A 18 5.66 23.86 23.67
N ILE A 19 5.49 24.93 24.45
CA ILE A 19 4.92 26.18 23.95
C ILE A 19 5.80 26.63 22.77
N PRO A 20 5.23 26.87 21.58
CA PRO A 20 6.01 27.28 20.43
C PRO A 20 6.70 28.61 20.77
N LYS A 21 8.04 28.62 20.71
CA LYS A 21 8.81 29.85 20.87
C LYS A 21 8.40 30.82 19.76
N ILE A 22 7.92 32.00 20.14
CA ILE A 22 7.58 33.06 19.20
C ILE A 22 8.91 33.60 18.66
N TYR A 23 9.25 33.23 17.43
CA TYR A 23 10.40 33.80 16.73
C TYR A 23 9.95 35.07 16.00
N PRO A 24 10.77 36.13 15.98
CA PRO A 24 10.49 37.29 15.15
C PRO A 24 10.37 36.86 13.69
N THR A 25 9.51 37.53 12.93
CA THR A 25 9.37 37.28 11.49
C THR A 25 10.73 37.45 10.82
N PRO A 26 11.21 36.46 10.05
CA PRO A 26 12.53 36.55 9.45
C PRO A 26 12.56 37.69 8.42
N THR A 27 13.66 38.44 8.39
CA THR A 27 13.91 39.44 7.33
C THR A 27 13.85 38.78 5.94
N PRO A 28 13.47 39.52 4.89
CA PRO A 28 13.31 38.95 3.54
C PRO A 28 14.57 38.22 3.04
N GLU A 29 15.76 38.73 3.35
CA GLU A 29 17.03 38.10 3.01
C GLU A 29 17.24 36.73 3.67
N VAL A 30 16.80 36.58 4.93
CA VAL A 30 16.89 35.31 5.66
C VAL A 30 15.91 34.30 5.09
N GLN A 31 14.72 34.74 4.68
CA GLN A 31 13.75 33.87 4.00
C GLN A 31 14.29 33.36 2.66
N GLU A 32 14.90 34.23 1.84
CA GLU A 32 15.50 33.82 0.57
C GLU A 32 16.68 32.86 0.76
N ARG A 33 17.51 33.09 1.77
CA ARG A 33 18.61 32.18 2.13
C ARG A 33 18.07 30.83 2.59
N LEU A 34 17.00 30.80 3.38
CA LEU A 34 16.35 29.57 3.84
C LEU A 34 15.71 28.81 2.66
N LYS A 35 15.00 29.53 1.79
CA LYS A 35 14.39 28.98 0.57
C LYS A 35 15.43 28.27 -0.30
N ARG A 36 16.60 28.88 -0.52
CA ARG A 36 17.71 28.25 -1.27
C ARG A 36 18.23 26.95 -0.62
N ARG A 37 18.30 26.91 0.71
CA ARG A 37 18.77 25.73 1.47
C ARG A 37 17.74 24.59 1.49
N LEU A 38 16.45 24.92 1.54
CA LEU A 38 15.38 23.92 1.51
C LEU A 38 15.13 23.38 0.09
N GLN A 39 15.34 24.21 -0.93
CA GLN A 39 15.20 23.82 -2.33
C GLN A 39 16.42 23.09 -2.89
N THR A 40 17.45 22.84 -2.09
CA THR A 40 18.62 22.10 -2.57
C THR A 40 18.26 20.62 -2.77
N PRO A 41 18.47 20.01 -3.95
CA PRO A 41 18.00 18.65 -4.25
C PRO A 41 18.46 17.58 -3.26
N LYS A 42 19.67 17.75 -2.69
CA LYS A 42 20.24 16.86 -1.68
C LYS A 42 19.53 16.95 -0.32
N ALA A 43 18.99 18.11 0.05
CA ALA A 43 18.27 18.30 1.31
C ALA A 43 16.83 17.76 1.25
N MET A 44 16.27 17.67 0.04
CA MET A 44 14.92 17.15 -0.21
C MET A 44 14.89 15.62 -0.41
N ALA A 45 16.05 14.96 -0.52
CA ALA A 45 16.10 13.51 -0.68
C ALA A 45 15.66 12.80 0.61
N PRO A 46 14.68 11.88 0.57
CA PRO A 46 14.26 11.14 1.76
C PRO A 46 15.42 10.28 2.27
N ALA A 47 15.55 10.20 3.60
CA ALA A 47 16.54 9.35 4.23
C ALA A 47 16.42 7.90 3.70
N PRO A 48 17.53 7.14 3.54
CA PRO A 48 17.48 5.80 2.96
C PRO A 48 16.51 4.85 3.68
N ARG A 49 16.37 4.97 5.00
CA ARG A 49 15.39 4.20 5.79
C ARG A 49 13.95 4.63 5.50
N ALA A 50 13.70 5.94 5.40
CA ALA A 50 12.39 6.47 5.04
C ALA A 50 11.94 5.98 3.65
N ARG A 51 12.86 5.93 2.68
CA ARG A 51 12.59 5.37 1.35
C ARG A 51 12.22 3.88 1.40
N LYS A 52 12.90 3.07 2.24
CA LYS A 52 12.56 1.65 2.43
C LYS A 52 11.16 1.49 3.03
N ILE A 53 10.82 2.26 4.05
CA ILE A 53 9.49 2.23 4.68
C ILE A 53 8.42 2.64 3.68
N GLN A 54 8.68 3.66 2.87
CA GLN A 54 7.74 4.10 1.83
C GLN A 54 7.49 2.98 0.81
N VAL A 55 8.54 2.34 0.30
CA VAL A 55 8.39 1.22 -0.64
C VAL A 55 7.65 0.05 0.00
N LEU A 56 7.97 -0.29 1.25
CA LEU A 56 7.28 -1.34 1.99
C LEU A 56 5.79 -1.01 2.18
N SER A 57 5.47 0.24 2.55
CA SER A 57 4.09 0.71 2.70
C SER A 57 3.31 0.57 1.39
N TRP A 58 3.94 0.91 0.26
CA TRP A 58 3.32 0.74 -1.06
C TRP A 58 3.10 -0.73 -1.39
N ALA A 59 4.11 -1.58 -1.19
CA ALA A 59 4.00 -3.02 -1.43
C ALA A 59 2.87 -3.66 -0.60
N VAL A 60 2.79 -3.32 0.69
CA VAL A 60 1.72 -3.81 1.59
C VAL A 60 0.36 -3.29 1.14
N SER A 61 0.24 -2.00 0.81
CA SER A 61 -1.03 -1.39 0.39
C SER A 61 -1.55 -2.03 -0.91
N LEU A 62 -0.67 -2.21 -1.90
CA LEU A 62 -1.03 -2.85 -3.17
C LEU A 62 -1.41 -4.32 -2.96
N SER A 63 -0.65 -5.05 -2.15
CA SER A 63 -0.93 -6.46 -1.86
C SER A 63 -2.26 -6.65 -1.14
N LEU A 64 -2.53 -5.82 -0.13
CA LEU A 64 -3.79 -5.84 0.60
C LEU A 64 -4.96 -5.48 -0.32
N SER A 65 -4.80 -4.44 -1.14
CA SER A 65 -5.84 -4.04 -2.10
C SER A 65 -6.14 -5.17 -3.10
N ALA A 66 -5.11 -5.81 -3.64
CA ALA A 66 -5.27 -6.95 -4.53
C ALA A 66 -5.96 -8.14 -3.83
N TYR A 67 -5.59 -8.43 -2.57
CA TYR A 67 -6.23 -9.46 -1.78
C TYR A 67 -7.73 -9.18 -1.58
N VAL A 68 -8.08 -7.96 -1.21
CA VAL A 68 -9.47 -7.55 -1.00
C VAL A 68 -10.26 -7.70 -2.31
N VAL A 69 -9.74 -7.15 -3.41
CA VAL A 69 -10.43 -7.19 -4.70
C VAL A 69 -10.61 -8.63 -5.20
N LEU A 70 -9.60 -9.49 -5.09
CA LEU A 70 -9.62 -10.82 -5.70
C LEU A 70 -10.17 -11.92 -4.79
N PHE A 71 -9.87 -11.87 -3.49
CA PHE A 71 -10.07 -13.00 -2.57
C PHE A 71 -10.97 -12.70 -1.37
N ALA A 72 -11.23 -11.45 -1.02
CA ALA A 72 -12.13 -11.18 0.11
C ALA A 72 -13.56 -11.67 -0.20
N ASP A 73 -14.19 -12.27 0.79
CA ASP A 73 -15.58 -12.71 0.69
C ASP A 73 -16.51 -11.50 0.91
N PHE A 74 -17.31 -11.18 -0.11
CA PHE A 74 -18.30 -10.11 -0.08
C PHE A 74 -19.73 -10.66 -0.17
N GLY A 75 -19.90 -11.97 0.08
CA GLY A 75 -21.18 -12.66 -0.07
C GLY A 75 -21.42 -13.17 -1.49
N THR A 76 -22.61 -13.72 -1.70
CA THR A 76 -23.00 -14.45 -2.92
C THR A 76 -23.53 -13.56 -4.05
N GLU A 77 -23.77 -12.27 -3.80
CA GLU A 77 -24.29 -11.34 -4.79
C GLU A 77 -23.18 -10.75 -5.68
N LYS A 78 -23.53 -10.41 -6.93
CA LYS A 78 -22.61 -9.74 -7.86
C LYS A 78 -22.24 -8.35 -7.31
N ASN A 79 -20.97 -8.16 -7.01
CA ASN A 79 -20.40 -6.89 -6.58
C ASN A 79 -19.56 -6.22 -7.68
N CYS A 80 -19.04 -5.01 -7.40
CA CYS A 80 -18.21 -4.24 -8.33
C CYS A 80 -16.86 -4.90 -8.67
N TYR A 81 -16.41 -5.89 -7.89
CA TYR A 81 -15.17 -6.62 -8.12
C TYR A 81 -15.37 -7.91 -8.94
N THR A 82 -16.61 -8.39 -9.09
CA THR A 82 -16.97 -9.55 -9.92
C THR A 82 -16.32 -9.55 -11.31
N PRO A 83 -16.40 -8.47 -12.13
CA PRO A 83 -15.82 -8.51 -13.47
C PRO A 83 -14.28 -8.68 -13.45
N ILE A 84 -13.60 -8.12 -12.45
CA ILE A 84 -12.16 -8.27 -12.28
C ILE A 84 -11.81 -9.70 -11.85
N ARG A 85 -12.62 -10.30 -10.96
CA ARG A 85 -12.44 -11.70 -10.52
C ARG A 85 -12.63 -12.68 -11.67
N GLU A 86 -13.69 -12.51 -12.47
CA GLU A 86 -13.95 -13.36 -13.64
C GLU A 86 -12.81 -13.26 -14.67
N TRP A 87 -12.32 -12.05 -14.92
CA TRP A 87 -11.16 -11.83 -15.78
C TRP A 87 -9.90 -12.52 -15.23
N PHE A 88 -9.64 -12.38 -13.94
CA PHE A 88 -8.49 -12.99 -13.28
C PHE A 88 -8.56 -14.52 -13.34
N GLU A 89 -9.72 -15.11 -13.05
CA GLU A 89 -9.94 -16.56 -13.14
C GLU A 89 -9.76 -17.07 -14.57
N LYS A 90 -10.29 -16.36 -15.58
CA LYS A 90 -10.07 -16.70 -16.99
C LYS A 90 -8.59 -16.69 -17.35
N LYS A 91 -7.83 -15.71 -16.86
CA LYS A 91 -6.37 -15.63 -17.08
C LYS A 91 -5.62 -16.73 -16.34
N LYS A 92 -5.98 -17.00 -15.09
CA LYS A 92 -5.40 -18.07 -14.28
C LYS A 92 -5.63 -19.43 -14.94
N GLN A 93 -6.83 -19.69 -15.45
CA GLN A 93 -7.13 -20.89 -16.24
C GLN A 93 -6.29 -20.93 -17.52
N GLY A 94 -6.24 -19.84 -18.29
CA GLY A 94 -5.43 -19.82 -19.51
C GLY A 94 -3.92 -20.03 -19.30
N PHE A 95 -3.39 -19.69 -18.12
CA PHE A 95 -1.97 -19.84 -17.80
C PHE A 95 -1.63 -21.17 -17.13
N TRP A 96 -2.52 -21.67 -16.26
CA TRP A 96 -2.28 -22.90 -15.48
C TRP A 96 -3.06 -24.13 -15.98
N SER A 97 -3.89 -23.99 -16.99
CA SER A 97 -4.53 -25.13 -17.66
C SER A 97 -3.92 -25.34 -19.04
N LEU A 98 -3.88 -26.61 -19.46
CA LEU A 98 -3.49 -26.99 -20.81
C LEU A 98 -4.40 -26.31 -21.82
N SER A 99 -3.80 -25.75 -22.86
CA SER A 99 -4.54 -25.28 -24.03
C SER A 99 -5.31 -26.43 -24.67
N GLU A 100 -6.36 -26.12 -25.43
CA GLU A 100 -7.15 -27.14 -26.12
C GLU A 100 -6.31 -27.95 -27.14
N GLN A 101 -5.23 -27.36 -27.66
CA GLN A 101 -4.26 -28.05 -28.51
C GLN A 101 -3.40 -29.03 -27.70
N GLU A 102 -2.83 -28.60 -26.56
CA GLU A 102 -2.04 -29.49 -25.70
C GLU A 102 -2.89 -30.64 -25.14
N LYS A 103 -4.15 -30.39 -24.78
CA LYS A 103 -5.09 -31.45 -24.38
C LYS A 103 -5.30 -32.47 -25.50
N LYS A 104 -5.42 -32.01 -26.75
CA LYS A 104 -5.62 -32.86 -27.92
C LYS A 104 -4.38 -33.71 -28.20
N GLU A 105 -3.20 -33.10 -28.17
CA GLU A 105 -1.92 -33.81 -28.35
C GLU A 105 -1.68 -34.86 -27.25
N LEU A 106 -1.99 -34.53 -25.99
CA LEU A 106 -1.87 -35.48 -24.88
C LEU A 106 -2.86 -36.65 -24.99
N LYS A 107 -4.06 -36.39 -25.50
CA LYS A 107 -5.07 -37.42 -25.77
C LYS A 107 -4.64 -38.33 -26.93
N GLU A 108 -4.04 -37.77 -27.99
CA GLU A 108 -3.46 -38.53 -29.10
C GLU A 108 -2.25 -39.38 -28.64
N GLN A 109 -1.51 -38.92 -27.62
CA GLN A 109 -0.44 -39.67 -26.96
C GLN A 109 -0.91 -40.69 -25.91
N GLY A 110 -2.23 -40.80 -25.63
CA GLY A 110 -2.79 -41.72 -24.64
C GLY A 110 -2.41 -41.42 -23.19
N LYS A 111 -2.00 -40.19 -22.88
CA LYS A 111 -1.60 -39.76 -21.53
C LYS A 111 -2.74 -39.09 -20.73
N LEU A 112 -3.93 -39.01 -21.33
CA LEU A 112 -5.14 -38.39 -20.81
C LEU A 112 -6.35 -39.28 -21.09
#